data_AF-A0A0A9XNR1-F1
#
_entry.id   AF-A0A0A9XNR1-F1
#
_cell.length_a   1.000
_cell.length_b   1.000
_cell.length_c   1.000
_cell.angle_alpha   90.00
_cell.angle_beta   90.00
_cell.angle_gamma   90.00
#
_symmetry.space_group_name_H-M   'P 1'
#
loop_
_entity.id
_entity.type
_entity.pdbx_description
1 polymer ?
#
loop_
_entity_poly.entity_id
_entity_poly.type
_entity_poly.pdbx_seq_one_letter_code
_entity_poly.pdbx_strand_id
1 'polypeptide(L)'
;MLHFVASYLVFLLVLFLESRRDKSVSRTCLVTSLWGKVIFAYFCGWSGAVMSVFINMRPGRFFHYKWNFYDVSTLSMFGLTIAFGIASVVHSKIPCVQGVERKYWASLDPQLMAEGFFVVANVMAYMKLLHFLQVHKVIGPTLVALYQMTKAALKYAIIGAAVLLAYSTAFANFYSYYSGMTYVDRSANETSFQEESFMDWISSFKTF
;
A
#
# COMPACT_ATOMS: atom_id res chain seq x y z
N MET A 1 -20.95 -17.90 -12.38
CA MET A 1 -19.97 -17.61 -11.31
C MET A 1 -18.59 -18.17 -11.60
N LEU A 2 -18.46 -19.44 -12.01
CA LEU A 2 -17.14 -20.06 -12.26
C LEU A 2 -16.27 -19.29 -13.26
N HIS A 3 -16.85 -18.85 -14.39
CA HIS A 3 -16.12 -18.05 -15.40
C HIS A 3 -15.56 -16.74 -14.87
N PHE A 4 -16.28 -16.07 -13.97
CA PHE A 4 -15.83 -14.82 -13.35
C PHE A 4 -14.66 -15.05 -12.38
N VAL A 5 -14.73 -16.14 -11.60
CA VAL A 5 -13.63 -16.52 -10.71
C VAL A 5 -12.40 -16.90 -11.54
N ALA A 6 -12.58 -17.67 -12.61
CA ALA A 6 -11.50 -18.06 -13.51
C ALA A 6 -10.84 -16.84 -14.18
N SER A 7 -11.62 -15.88 -14.71
CA SER A 7 -11.07 -14.64 -15.28
C SER A 7 -10.32 -13.82 -14.23
N TYR A 8 -10.81 -13.81 -12.99
CA TYR A 8 -10.15 -13.12 -11.89
C TYR A 8 -8.81 -13.78 -11.49
N LEU A 9 -8.76 -15.11 -11.45
CA LEU A 9 -7.52 -15.85 -11.18
C LEU A 9 -6.48 -15.61 -12.29
N VAL A 10 -6.91 -15.57 -13.55
CA VAL A 10 -6.03 -15.19 -14.67
C VAL A 10 -5.50 -13.76 -14.49
N PHE A 11 -6.35 -12.82 -14.09
CA PHE A 11 -5.91 -11.45 -13.78
C PHE A 11 -4.84 -11.41 -12.68
N LEU A 12 -5.03 -12.16 -11.58
CA LEU A 12 -4.03 -12.23 -10.52
C LEU A 12 -2.72 -12.87 -11.00
N LEU A 13 -2.80 -13.91 -11.84
CA LEU A 13 -1.62 -14.51 -12.46
C LEU A 13 -0.87 -13.47 -13.31
N VAL A 14 -1.58 -12.66 -14.09
CA VAL A 14 -0.98 -11.54 -14.85
C VAL A 14 -0.30 -10.53 -13.93
N LEU A 15 -0.92 -10.16 -12.79
CA LEU A 15 -0.29 -9.30 -11.79
C LEU A 15 0.99 -9.93 -11.21
N PHE A 16 0.97 -11.24 -10.95
CA PHE A 16 2.15 -11.97 -10.48
C PHE A 16 3.28 -11.95 -11.52
N LEU A 17 2.96 -12.18 -12.80
CA LEU A 17 3.93 -12.14 -13.88
C LEU A 17 4.53 -10.74 -14.06
N GLU A 18 3.72 -9.68 -13.98
CA GLU A 18 4.25 -8.30 -14.03
C GLU A 18 5.14 -8.00 -12.82
N SER A 19 4.82 -8.54 -11.64
CA SER A 19 5.68 -8.41 -10.46
C SER A 19 7.00 -9.17 -10.57
N ARG A 20 7.04 -10.27 -11.33
CA ARG A 20 8.25 -11.06 -11.59
C ARG A 20 9.08 -10.51 -12.74
N ARG A 21 8.56 -9.58 -13.52
CA ARG A 21 9.27 -8.98 -14.65
C ARG A 21 10.49 -8.22 -14.16
N ASP A 22 11.63 -8.46 -14.81
CA ASP A 22 12.83 -7.66 -14.57
C ASP A 22 12.53 -6.20 -14.89
N LYS A 23 12.68 -5.35 -13.87
CA LYS A 23 12.58 -3.90 -14.01
C LYS A 23 13.97 -3.40 -14.40
N SER A 24 14.13 -2.97 -15.65
CA SER A 24 15.35 -2.29 -16.06
C SER A 24 15.57 -1.02 -15.25
N VAL A 25 16.82 -0.58 -15.11
CA VAL A 25 17.20 0.70 -14.46
C VAL A 25 16.55 1.93 -15.15
N SER A 26 16.14 1.77 -16.41
CA SER A 26 15.43 2.81 -17.17
C SER A 26 13.99 3.00 -16.70
N ARG A 27 13.43 4.21 -16.92
CA ARG A 27 12.06 4.61 -16.59
C ARG A 27 11.02 3.84 -17.42
N THR A 28 10.88 2.53 -17.18
CA THR A 28 9.83 1.71 -17.76
C THR A 28 8.58 1.84 -16.92
N CYS A 29 7.63 2.66 -17.38
CA CYS A 29 6.31 2.81 -16.78
C CYS A 29 5.47 1.54 -16.96
N LEU A 30 4.54 1.28 -16.03
CA LEU A 30 3.54 0.20 -16.15
C LEU A 30 2.81 0.27 -17.50
N VAL A 31 2.48 1.48 -17.96
CA VAL A 31 1.74 1.73 -19.22
C VAL A 31 2.51 1.25 -20.46
N THR A 32 3.85 1.18 -20.41
CA THR A 32 4.67 0.74 -21.55
C THR A 32 4.92 -0.76 -21.58
N SER A 33 4.71 -1.47 -20.46
CA SER A 33 4.84 -2.94 -20.36
C SER A 33 3.79 -3.69 -21.19
N LEU A 34 4.16 -4.84 -21.76
CA LEU A 34 3.19 -5.75 -22.40
C LEU A 34 2.12 -6.21 -21.39
N TRP A 35 2.54 -6.72 -20.23
CA TRP A 35 1.61 -7.14 -19.17
C TRP A 35 0.87 -5.95 -18.56
N GLY A 36 1.51 -4.79 -18.47
CA GLY A 36 0.84 -3.56 -18.05
C GLY A 36 -0.31 -3.14 -18.96
N LYS A 37 -0.18 -3.31 -20.29
CA LYS A 37 -1.29 -3.12 -21.23
C LYS A 37 -2.42 -4.13 -21.02
N VAL A 38 -2.10 -5.39 -20.72
CA VAL A 38 -3.09 -6.42 -20.38
C VAL A 38 -3.83 -6.06 -19.09
N ILE A 39 -3.11 -5.59 -18.07
CA ILE A 39 -3.68 -5.09 -16.81
C ILE A 39 -4.60 -3.90 -17.06
N PHE A 40 -4.19 -2.97 -17.92
CA PHE A 40 -5.02 -1.81 -18.30
C PHE A 40 -6.31 -2.23 -19.02
N ALA A 41 -6.23 -3.17 -19.97
CA ALA A 41 -7.40 -3.70 -20.65
C ALA A 41 -8.38 -4.37 -19.66
N TYR A 42 -7.86 -5.16 -18.72
CA TYR A 42 -8.66 -5.77 -17.66
C TYR A 42 -9.28 -4.72 -16.73
N PHE A 43 -8.52 -3.68 -16.37
CA PHE A 43 -8.99 -2.55 -15.59
C PHE A 43 -10.17 -1.84 -16.25
N CYS A 44 -10.10 -1.56 -17.56
CA CYS A 44 -11.20 -0.97 -18.32
C CYS A 44 -12.46 -1.86 -18.33
N GLY A 45 -12.29 -3.18 -18.45
CA GLY A 45 -13.40 -4.13 -18.38
C GLY A 45 -14.05 -4.15 -16.98
N TRP A 46 -13.22 -4.20 -15.93
CA TRP A 46 -13.71 -4.21 -14.55
C TRP A 46 -14.36 -2.88 -14.16
N SER A 47 -13.78 -1.74 -14.57
CA SER A 47 -14.37 -0.42 -14.34
C SER A 47 -15.71 -0.26 -15.03
N GLY A 48 -15.84 -0.71 -16.29
CA GLY A 48 -17.10 -0.73 -17.03
C GLY A 48 -18.16 -1.57 -16.32
N ALA A 49 -17.81 -2.77 -15.84
CA ALA A 49 -18.73 -3.63 -15.11
C ALA A 49 -19.23 -2.99 -13.80
N VAL A 50 -18.32 -2.39 -13.01
CA VAL A 50 -18.68 -1.69 -11.77
C VAL A 50 -19.54 -0.46 -12.07
N MET A 51 -19.21 0.27 -13.15
CA MET A 51 -20.00 1.42 -13.60
C MET A 51 -21.42 0.99 -14.02
N SER A 52 -21.58 -0.11 -14.75
CA SER A 52 -22.91 -0.64 -15.08
C SER A 52 -23.72 -1.00 -13.84
N VAL A 53 -23.09 -1.61 -12.82
CA VAL A 53 -23.75 -1.90 -11.54
C VAL A 53 -24.12 -0.60 -10.80
N PHE A 54 -23.25 0.40 -10.84
CA PHE A 54 -23.52 1.71 -10.27
C PHE A 54 -24.69 2.43 -10.94
N ILE A 55 -24.81 2.37 -12.26
CA ILE A 55 -25.92 2.98 -13.01
C ILE A 55 -27.23 2.24 -12.73
N ASN A 56 -27.19 0.91 -12.69
CA ASN A 56 -28.38 0.08 -12.47
C ASN A 56 -28.91 0.12 -11.03
N MET A 57 -28.06 0.43 -10.05
CA MET A 57 -28.44 0.56 -8.65
C MET A 57 -28.57 2.03 -8.24
N ARG A 58 -29.50 2.37 -7.34
CA ARG A 58 -29.52 3.73 -6.77
C ARG A 58 -28.21 4.00 -6.00
N PRO A 59 -27.58 5.19 -6.13
CA PRO A 59 -26.26 5.48 -5.56
C PRO A 59 -26.13 5.17 -4.06
N GLY A 60 -27.16 5.49 -3.26
CA GLY A 60 -27.16 5.22 -1.82
C GLY A 60 -27.13 3.72 -1.48
N ARG A 61 -27.73 2.86 -2.31
CA ARG A 61 -27.70 1.41 -2.11
C ARG A 61 -26.37 0.82 -2.54
N PHE A 62 -25.75 1.38 -3.58
CA PHE A 62 -24.46 0.92 -4.09
C PHE A 62 -23.37 1.00 -3.01
N PHE A 63 -23.24 2.15 -2.34
CA PHE A 63 -22.22 2.34 -1.31
C PHE A 63 -22.52 1.64 0.02
N HIS A 64 -23.79 1.29 0.27
CA HIS A 64 -24.15 0.52 1.46
C HIS A 64 -23.59 -0.92 1.42
N TYR A 65 -23.42 -1.49 0.22
CA TYR A 65 -22.79 -2.80 0.06
C TYR A 65 -21.27 -2.69 0.18
N LYS A 66 -20.71 -3.19 1.28
CA LYS A 66 -19.27 -3.13 1.62
C LYS A 66 -18.36 -3.68 0.51
N TRP A 67 -18.81 -4.70 -0.22
CA TRP A 67 -18.05 -5.29 -1.33
C TRP A 67 -17.97 -4.40 -2.56
N ASN A 68 -19.03 -3.63 -2.85
CA ASN A 68 -19.00 -2.65 -3.93
C ASN A 68 -18.05 -1.50 -3.59
N PHE A 69 -18.08 -1.03 -2.33
CA PHE A 69 -17.13 -0.02 -1.85
C PHE A 69 -15.68 -0.52 -1.95
N TYR A 70 -15.44 -1.78 -1.60
CA TYR A 70 -14.12 -2.41 -1.74
C TYR A 70 -13.65 -2.46 -3.20
N ASP A 71 -14.54 -2.81 -4.13
CA ASP A 71 -14.24 -2.82 -5.57
C ASP A 71 -13.90 -1.42 -6.09
N VAL A 72 -14.66 -0.39 -5.67
CA VAL A 72 -14.36 1.01 -5.99
C VAL A 72 -13.00 1.44 -5.42
N SER A 73 -12.69 1.05 -4.18
CA SER A 73 -11.40 1.36 -3.55
C SER A 73 -10.24 0.67 -4.27
N THR A 74 -10.40 -0.57 -4.73
CA THR A 74 -9.35 -1.27 -5.47
C THR A 74 -9.15 -0.64 -6.84
N LEU A 75 -10.25 -0.31 -7.53
CA LEU A 75 -10.23 0.34 -8.83
C LEU A 75 -9.64 1.76 -8.75
N SER A 76 -9.90 2.51 -7.68
CA SER A 76 -9.31 3.84 -7.51
C SER A 76 -7.78 3.77 -7.37
N MET A 77 -7.23 2.79 -6.63
CA MET A 77 -5.79 2.58 -6.52
C MET A 77 -5.14 2.19 -7.86
N PHE A 78 -5.78 1.33 -8.65
CA PHE A 78 -5.34 1.06 -10.03
C PHE A 78 -5.43 2.29 -10.93
N GLY A 79 -6.50 3.09 -10.79
CA GLY A 79 -6.67 4.35 -11.51
C GLY A 79 -5.56 5.36 -11.20
N LEU A 80 -5.21 5.53 -9.92
CA LEU A 80 -4.09 6.37 -9.49
C LEU A 80 -2.76 5.88 -10.06
N THR A 81 -2.53 4.57 -10.06
CA THR A 81 -1.34 3.96 -10.67
C THR A 81 -1.21 4.34 -12.14
N ILE A 82 -2.30 4.23 -12.91
CA ILE A 82 -2.32 4.57 -14.33
C ILE A 82 -2.13 6.07 -14.52
N ALA A 83 -2.79 6.92 -13.73
CA ALA A 83 -2.69 8.37 -13.81
C ALA A 83 -1.26 8.86 -13.54
N PHE A 84 -0.62 8.40 -12.46
CA PHE A 84 0.77 8.70 -12.17
C PHE A 84 1.73 8.07 -13.18
N GLY A 85 1.39 6.90 -13.74
CA GLY A 85 2.13 6.29 -14.83
C GLY A 85 2.15 7.15 -16.10
N ILE A 86 1.01 7.73 -16.48
CA ILE A 86 0.92 8.68 -17.60
C ILE A 86 1.72 9.96 -17.27
N ALA A 87 1.56 10.49 -16.04
CA ALA A 87 2.31 11.67 -15.59
C ALA A 87 3.83 11.44 -15.64
N SER A 88 4.30 10.24 -15.27
CA SER A 88 5.71 9.83 -15.37
C SER A 88 6.20 9.83 -16.83
N VAL A 89 5.39 9.32 -17.77
CA VAL A 89 5.73 9.36 -19.21
C VAL A 89 5.82 10.79 -19.71
N VAL A 90 4.88 11.67 -19.34
CA VAL A 90 4.93 13.10 -19.70
C VAL A 90 6.17 13.76 -19.09
N HIS A 91 6.44 13.52 -17.82
CA HIS A 91 7.59 14.08 -17.10
C HIS A 91 8.94 13.62 -17.68
N SER A 92 9.01 12.37 -18.18
CA SER A 92 10.21 11.82 -18.82
C SER A 92 10.58 12.46 -20.16
N LYS A 93 9.63 13.12 -20.83
CA LYS A 93 9.87 13.81 -22.11
C LYS A 93 10.52 15.18 -21.93
N ILE A 94 10.64 15.66 -20.70
CA ILE A 94 11.29 16.92 -20.39
C ILE A 94 12.81 16.71 -20.49
N PRO A 95 13.53 17.50 -21.32
CA PRO A 95 14.93 17.23 -21.66
C PRO A 95 15.88 17.28 -20.47
N CYS A 96 15.52 17.96 -19.37
CA CYS A 96 16.36 18.03 -18.16
C CYS A 96 16.31 16.78 -17.26
N VAL A 97 15.46 15.79 -17.55
CA VAL A 97 15.21 14.62 -16.68
C VAL A 97 15.62 13.30 -17.36
N GLN A 98 16.03 13.35 -18.63
CA GLN A 98 16.33 12.16 -19.41
C GLN A 98 17.64 11.49 -18.96
N GLY A 99 17.58 10.22 -18.55
CA GLY A 99 18.78 9.41 -18.24
C GLY A 99 19.24 9.42 -16.78
N VAL A 100 18.48 10.02 -15.85
CA VAL A 100 18.82 10.02 -14.42
C VAL A 100 18.54 8.64 -13.79
N GLU A 101 19.56 8.06 -13.14
CA GLU A 101 19.43 6.81 -12.39
C GLU A 101 18.43 6.93 -11.22
N ARG A 102 17.77 5.82 -10.88
CA ARG A 102 16.72 5.76 -9.85
C ARG A 102 17.13 6.33 -8.49
N LYS A 103 18.40 6.18 -8.10
CA LYS A 103 18.93 6.65 -6.81
C LYS A 103 18.90 8.18 -6.64
N TYR A 104 18.79 8.91 -7.75
CA TYR A 104 18.75 10.39 -7.75
C TYR A 104 17.33 10.94 -7.99
N TRP A 105 16.31 10.08 -8.02
CA TRP A 105 14.94 10.56 -8.18
C TRP A 105 14.48 11.24 -6.90
N ALA A 106 13.71 12.32 -7.05
CA ALA A 106 13.07 12.98 -5.93
C ALA A 106 12.12 12.02 -5.21
N SER A 107 11.98 12.16 -3.90
CA SER A 107 11.12 11.29 -3.08
C SER A 107 9.66 11.24 -3.55
N LEU A 108 9.18 12.28 -4.22
CA LEU A 108 7.82 12.42 -4.77
C LEU A 108 7.78 12.29 -6.31
N ASP A 109 8.74 11.56 -6.91
CA ASP A 109 8.73 11.33 -8.36
C ASP A 109 7.45 10.56 -8.78
N PRO A 110 6.75 10.97 -9.86
CA PRO A 110 5.50 10.33 -10.29
C PRO A 110 5.64 8.82 -10.55
N GLN A 111 6.81 8.35 -10.99
CA GLN A 111 7.05 6.92 -11.19
C GLN A 111 7.05 6.14 -9.86
N LEU A 112 7.67 6.69 -8.81
CA LEU A 112 7.71 6.07 -7.48
C LEU A 112 6.31 6.02 -6.86
N MET A 113 5.55 7.10 -7.00
CA MET A 113 4.15 7.15 -6.55
C MET A 113 3.30 6.12 -7.30
N ALA A 114 3.43 6.01 -8.63
CA ALA A 114 2.73 5.00 -9.41
C ALA A 114 3.04 3.58 -8.94
N GLU A 115 4.32 3.25 -8.72
CA GLU A 115 4.73 1.93 -8.22
C GLU A 115 4.20 1.66 -6.80
N GLY A 116 4.19 2.66 -5.92
CA GLY A 116 3.62 2.55 -4.58
C GLY A 116 2.13 2.24 -4.61
N PHE A 117 1.34 3.01 -5.37
CA PHE A 117 -0.09 2.75 -5.55
C PHE A 117 -0.36 1.40 -6.22
N PHE A 118 0.51 0.96 -7.15
CA PHE A 118 0.39 -0.35 -7.78
C PHE A 118 0.53 -1.49 -6.78
N VAL A 119 1.48 -1.38 -5.84
CA VAL A 119 1.66 -2.39 -4.77
C VAL A 119 0.41 -2.46 -3.90
N VAL A 120 -0.13 -1.31 -3.49
CA VAL A 120 -1.36 -1.27 -2.68
C VAL A 120 -2.54 -1.86 -3.46
N ALA A 121 -2.70 -1.49 -4.73
CA ALA A 121 -3.74 -2.02 -5.61
C ALA A 121 -3.64 -3.54 -5.79
N ASN A 122 -2.42 -4.07 -5.94
CA ASN A 122 -2.17 -5.52 -6.04
C ASN A 122 -2.57 -6.24 -4.75
N VAL A 123 -2.16 -5.74 -3.58
CA VAL A 123 -2.52 -6.35 -2.30
C VAL A 123 -4.05 -6.37 -2.13
N MET A 124 -4.75 -5.29 -2.49
CA MET A 124 -6.21 -5.25 -2.51
C MET A 124 -6.80 -6.26 -3.52
N ALA A 125 -6.25 -6.37 -4.73
CA ALA A 125 -6.70 -7.37 -5.68
C ALA A 125 -6.58 -8.80 -5.12
N TYR A 126 -5.45 -9.16 -4.52
CA TYR A 126 -5.29 -10.48 -3.89
C TYR A 126 -6.23 -10.70 -2.71
N MET A 127 -6.46 -9.67 -1.87
CA MET A 127 -7.40 -9.76 -0.76
C MET A 127 -8.84 -10.03 -1.21
N LYS A 128 -9.25 -9.60 -2.41
CA LYS A 128 -10.56 -9.96 -2.98
C LYS A 128 -10.77 -11.47 -3.10
N LEU A 129 -9.71 -12.28 -3.19
CA LEU A 129 -9.83 -13.75 -3.21
C LEU A 129 -10.54 -14.30 -1.97
N LEU A 130 -10.35 -13.66 -0.81
CA LEU A 130 -11.01 -14.06 0.42
C LEU A 130 -12.54 -14.05 0.28
N HIS A 131 -13.08 -13.14 -0.55
CA HIS A 131 -14.51 -13.11 -0.85
C HIS A 131 -14.99 -14.37 -1.56
N PHE A 132 -14.23 -14.87 -2.55
CA PHE A 132 -14.59 -16.11 -3.25
C PHE A 132 -14.45 -17.33 -2.33
N LEU A 133 -13.44 -17.33 -1.45
CA LEU A 133 -13.23 -18.41 -0.48
C LEU A 133 -14.35 -18.49 0.57
N GLN A 134 -15.04 -17.38 0.87
CA GLN A 134 -16.20 -17.38 1.77
C GLN A 134 -17.38 -18.21 1.22
N VAL A 135 -17.49 -18.36 -0.10
CA VAL A 135 -18.56 -19.14 -0.74
C VAL A 135 -18.32 -20.65 -0.59
N HIS A 136 -17.08 -21.07 -0.31
CA HIS A 136 -16.73 -22.48 -0.18
C HIS A 136 -17.26 -23.09 1.13
N LYS A 137 -17.92 -24.26 1.04
CA LYS A 137 -18.64 -24.91 2.15
C LYS A 137 -17.79 -25.15 3.40
N VAL A 138 -16.52 -25.53 3.23
CA VAL A 138 -15.63 -25.88 4.35
C VAL A 138 -14.84 -24.65 4.85
N ILE A 139 -14.44 -23.76 3.94
CA ILE A 139 -13.53 -22.65 4.26
C ILE A 139 -14.32 -21.42 4.75
N GLY A 140 -15.55 -21.25 4.30
CA GLY A 140 -16.40 -20.11 4.64
C GLY A 140 -16.61 -19.91 6.14
N PRO A 141 -17.09 -20.92 6.90
CA PRO A 141 -17.28 -20.80 8.34
C PRO A 141 -15.99 -20.42 9.09
N THR A 142 -14.86 -21.00 8.69
CA THR A 142 -13.54 -20.71 9.28
C THR A 142 -13.10 -19.27 9.01
N LEU A 143 -13.32 -18.75 7.79
CA LEU A 143 -13.01 -17.35 7.47
C LEU A 143 -13.88 -16.36 8.24
N VAL A 144 -15.15 -16.70 8.47
CA VAL A 144 -16.04 -15.86 9.29
C VAL A 144 -15.57 -15.84 10.74
N ALA A 145 -15.16 -17.00 11.29
CA ALA A 145 -14.58 -17.07 12.63
C ALA A 145 -13.30 -16.21 12.73
N LEU A 146 -12.39 -16.33 11.75
CA LEU A 146 -11.18 -15.52 11.67
C LEU A 146 -11.50 -14.02 11.68
N TYR A 147 -12.45 -13.57 10.83
CA TYR A 147 -12.84 -12.16 10.76
C TYR A 147 -13.34 -11.62 12.11
N GLN A 148 -14.10 -12.42 12.86
CA GLN A 148 -14.61 -12.01 14.17
C GLN A 148 -13.49 -11.95 15.22
N MET A 149 -12.54 -12.89 15.18
CA MET A 149 -11.35 -12.86 16.03
C MET A 149 -10.45 -11.65 15.72
N THR A 150 -10.23 -11.33 14.43
CA THR A 150 -9.45 -10.15 14.03
C THR A 150 -10.08 -8.86 14.53
N LYS A 151 -11.42 -8.73 14.48
CA LYS A 151 -12.10 -7.56 15.05
C LYS A 151 -11.89 -7.44 16.56
N ALA A 152 -11.93 -8.56 17.28
CA ALA A 152 -11.68 -8.56 18.71
C ALA A 152 -10.22 -8.15 18.98
N ALA A 153 -9.25 -8.73 18.27
CA ALA A 153 -7.84 -8.37 18.36
C ALA A 153 -7.59 -6.88 18.07
N LEU A 154 -8.25 -6.30 17.05
CA LEU A 154 -8.11 -4.88 16.73
C LEU A 154 -8.58 -3.96 17.87
N LYS A 155 -9.64 -4.34 18.59
CA LYS A 155 -10.10 -3.56 19.77
C LYS A 155 -9.03 -3.54 20.86
N TYR A 156 -8.39 -4.67 21.13
CA TYR A 156 -7.30 -4.74 22.10
C TYR A 156 -6.03 -4.02 21.59
N ALA A 157 -5.76 -4.06 20.29
CA ALA A 157 -4.65 -3.33 19.69
C ALA A 157 -4.79 -1.81 19.84
N ILE A 158 -6.01 -1.27 19.79
CA ILE A 158 -6.27 0.16 20.06
C ILE A 158 -5.89 0.53 21.51
N ILE A 159 -6.26 -0.32 22.48
CA ILE A 159 -5.87 -0.12 23.88
C ILE A 159 -4.34 -0.19 24.02
N GLY A 160 -3.70 -1.17 23.38
CA GLY A 160 -2.25 -1.29 23.34
C GLY A 160 -1.56 -0.05 22.74
N ALA A 161 -2.06 0.45 21.61
CA ALA A 161 -1.54 1.65 20.96
C ALA A 161 -1.69 2.89 21.85
N ALA A 162 -2.81 3.04 22.57
CA ALA A 162 -2.99 4.14 23.53
C ALA A 162 -1.97 4.08 24.68
N VAL A 163 -1.71 2.87 25.19
CA VAL A 163 -0.67 2.64 26.22
C VAL A 163 0.72 2.99 25.66
N LEU A 164 1.07 2.52 24.46
CA LEU A 164 2.36 2.85 23.82
C LEU A 164 2.53 4.35 23.57
N LEU A 165 1.46 5.06 23.20
CA LEU A 165 1.49 6.52 23.03
C LEU A 165 1.68 7.25 24.38
N ALA A 166 1.05 6.77 25.45
CA ALA A 166 1.24 7.32 26.78
C ALA A 166 2.69 7.13 27.25
N TYR A 167 3.28 5.95 27.04
CA TYR A 167 4.70 5.71 27.33
C TYR A 167 5.62 6.55 26.45
N SER A 168 5.36 6.59 25.14
CA SER A 168 6.15 7.38 24.19
C SER A 168 6.21 8.86 24.60
N THR A 169 5.08 9.47 24.98
CA THR A 169 5.06 10.87 25.42
C THR A 169 5.72 11.07 26.79
N ALA A 170 5.55 10.14 27.73
CA ALA A 170 6.22 10.20 29.03
C ALA A 170 7.75 10.10 28.90
N PHE A 171 8.25 9.18 28.06
CA PHE A 171 9.68 9.02 27.82
C PHE A 171 10.26 10.16 27.00
N ALA A 172 9.56 10.65 25.99
CA ALA A 172 9.96 11.85 25.26
C ALA A 172 10.15 13.04 26.22
N ASN A 173 9.20 13.27 27.13
CA ASN A 173 9.34 14.33 28.13
C ASN A 173 10.53 14.10 29.07
N PHE A 174 10.75 12.86 29.53
CA PHE A 174 11.85 12.54 30.44
C PHE A 174 13.22 12.65 29.77
N TYR A 175 13.36 12.15 28.54
CA TYR A 175 14.64 12.09 27.84
C TYR A 175 14.95 13.33 26.98
N SER A 176 13.96 14.18 26.68
CA SER A 176 14.14 15.40 25.87
C SER A 176 15.31 16.28 26.30
N TYR A 177 15.60 16.33 27.61
CA TYR A 177 16.70 17.11 28.17
C TYR A 177 18.09 16.64 27.73
N TYR A 178 18.24 15.37 27.35
CA TYR A 178 19.51 14.80 26.94
C TYR A 178 19.81 14.99 25.43
N SER A 179 18.93 15.70 24.71
CA SER A 179 19.10 15.94 23.28
C SER A 179 20.42 16.66 22.98
N GLY A 180 21.24 16.05 22.11
CA GLY A 180 22.54 16.59 21.71
C GLY A 180 23.63 16.53 22.78
N MET A 181 23.41 15.85 23.91
CA MET A 181 24.46 15.68 24.92
C MET A 181 25.51 14.67 24.47
N THR A 182 26.78 15.01 24.69
CA THR A 182 27.92 14.16 24.41
C THR A 182 28.80 14.09 25.64
N TYR A 183 29.27 12.89 25.98
CA TYR A 183 30.20 12.66 27.06
C TYR A 183 31.56 12.30 26.48
N VAL A 184 32.60 13.01 26.90
CA VAL A 184 33.98 12.80 26.46
C VAL A 184 34.77 12.26 27.64
N ASP A 185 35.15 10.98 27.58
CA ASP A 185 36.05 10.39 28.55
C ASP A 185 37.49 10.79 28.19
N ARG A 186 38.09 11.63 29.03
CA ARG A 186 39.45 12.14 28.83
C ARG A 186 40.53 11.09 29.08
N SER A 187 40.19 10.00 29.77
CA SER A 187 41.14 8.93 30.10
C SER A 187 41.28 7.90 28.96
N ALA A 188 40.18 7.61 28.28
CA ALA A 188 40.12 6.69 27.14
C ALA A 188 40.18 7.39 25.77
N ASN A 189 40.05 8.73 25.74
CA ASN A 189 39.94 9.54 24.52
C ASN A 189 38.76 9.10 23.62
N GLU A 190 37.67 8.65 24.26
CA GLU A 190 36.45 8.21 23.59
C GLU A 190 35.31 9.20 23.84
N THR A 191 34.50 9.41 22.80
CA THR A 191 33.29 10.25 22.85
C THR A 191 32.07 9.36 22.71
N SER A 192 31.24 9.27 23.74
CA SER A 192 29.95 8.58 23.69
C SER A 192 28.84 9.60 23.39
N PHE A 193 28.01 9.29 22.39
CA PHE A 193 26.83 10.07 22.00
C PHE A 193 25.57 9.43 22.57
N GLN A 194 24.61 10.24 22.99
CA GLN A 194 23.30 9.74 23.40
C GLN A 194 22.45 9.42 22.16
N GLU A 195 21.87 8.22 22.11
CA GLU A 195 21.02 7.78 21.01
C GLU A 195 19.67 8.54 20.97
N GLU A 196 19.19 8.87 19.78
CA GLU A 196 17.96 9.66 19.59
C GLU A 196 16.65 8.88 19.83
N SER A 197 16.74 7.61 20.25
CA SER A 197 15.63 6.65 20.36
C SER A 197 14.46 7.11 21.26
N PHE A 198 14.68 8.04 22.19
CA PHE A 198 13.65 8.53 23.13
C PHE A 198 13.52 10.05 23.21
N MET A 199 14.17 10.81 22.33
CA MET A 199 14.16 12.27 22.41
C MET A 199 12.85 12.89 21.92
N ASP A 200 12.26 12.29 20.88
CA ASP A 200 10.99 12.69 20.29
C ASP A 200 9.92 11.64 20.56
N TRP A 201 8.66 12.03 20.57
CA TRP A 201 7.55 11.08 20.68
C TRP A 201 7.49 10.12 19.48
N ILE A 202 7.90 10.57 18.28
CA ILE A 202 7.94 9.70 17.09
C ILE A 202 9.09 8.70 17.19
N SER A 203 10.28 9.12 17.65
CA SER A 203 11.39 8.19 17.84
C SER A 203 11.10 7.22 18.98
N SER A 204 10.57 7.71 20.10
CA SER A 204 10.13 6.90 21.24
C SER A 204 9.10 5.85 20.82
N PHE A 205 8.10 6.24 20.02
CA PHE A 205 7.08 5.30 19.56
C PHE A 205 7.63 4.25 18.58
N LYS A 206 8.66 4.58 17.78
CA LYS A 206 9.32 3.60 16.89
C LYS A 206 10.19 2.60 17.64
N THR A 207 10.65 2.96 18.83
CA THR A 207 11.52 2.12 19.67
C THR A 207 10.72 1.04 20.41
N PHE A 208 9.43 1.29 20.69
CA PHE A 208 8.51 0.30 21.28
C PHE A 208 7.83 -0.58 20.22
#